data_AF-A0A2D3W743-F1
#
_entry.id   AF-A0A2D3W743-F1
#
_cell.length_a   1.000
_cell.length_b   1.000
_cell.length_c   1.000
_cell.angle_alpha   90.00
_cell.angle_beta   90.00
_cell.angle_gamma   90.00
#
_symmetry.space_group_name_H-M   'P 1'
#
loop_
_entity.id
_entity.type
_entity.pdbx_description
1 polymer ?
#
loop_
_entity_poly.entity_id
_entity_poly.type
_entity_poly.pdbx_seq_one_letter_code
_entity_poly.pdbx_strand_id
1 'polypeptide(L)'
;MKKSFWKKKYLIEHPHEVLGYLQSTSTPYKKNIDQFYCDTYATFGVLGVRYDDEATLAVLNEDAALHILRDVTNDRRYKNRFVKLFGFPEEYDFDEQTVFAKCDRLADVSMDFTFMGGMSAQKVFKVLLYHETLRLKNAVQALLDDEGDALKKTYRQLKRIAMLLKISRFLFDTAMIDRLQNVLGVLTCKERTALLDRMQSSAYQAFLWDIQTLLTEKSDFFLQKKGNQPLLFFIKKMVKKEPNALVKRLKKAIR
;
A
#
# COMPACT_ATOMS: atom_id res chain seq x y z
N MET A 1 -36.40 -15.68 12.81
CA MET A 1 -35.13 -14.98 13.08
C MET A 1 -34.06 -15.49 12.11
N LYS A 2 -33.39 -14.63 11.35
CA LYS A 2 -32.22 -15.07 10.55
C LYS A 2 -31.09 -15.40 11.53
N LYS A 3 -30.67 -16.67 11.59
CA LYS A 3 -29.46 -17.05 12.34
C LYS A 3 -28.29 -16.21 11.84
N SER A 4 -27.67 -15.48 12.75
CA SER A 4 -26.48 -14.67 12.47
C SER A 4 -25.27 -15.59 12.49
N PHE A 5 -24.88 -16.10 11.32
CA PHE A 5 -23.65 -16.88 11.19
C PHE A 5 -22.44 -15.94 11.23
N TRP A 6 -21.47 -16.28 12.08
CA TRP A 6 -20.18 -15.60 12.10
C TRP A 6 -19.33 -16.09 10.93
N LYS A 7 -18.42 -15.24 10.45
CA LYS A 7 -17.54 -15.57 9.33
C LYS A 7 -16.10 -15.33 9.69
N LYS A 8 -15.25 -16.30 9.39
CA LYS A 8 -13.81 -16.12 9.37
C LYS A 8 -13.24 -16.39 8.00
N LYS A 9 -12.12 -15.75 7.70
CA LYS A 9 -11.33 -16.01 6.51
C LYS A 9 -9.89 -16.17 6.87
N TYR A 10 -9.28 -17.17 6.27
CA TYR A 10 -7.88 -17.51 6.43
C TYR A 10 -7.17 -17.38 5.10
N LEU A 11 -6.00 -16.78 5.16
CA LEU A 11 -4.99 -17.00 4.14
C LEU A 11 -4.34 -18.34 4.48
N ILE A 12 -4.32 -19.24 3.50
CA ILE A 12 -3.72 -20.57 3.64
C ILE A 12 -2.58 -20.73 2.64
N GLU A 13 -1.63 -21.60 2.94
CA GLU A 13 -0.61 -22.07 2.02
C GLU A 13 -0.97 -23.45 1.48
N HIS A 14 -0.45 -23.80 0.30
CA HIS A 14 -0.69 -25.08 -0.37
C HIS A 14 -2.18 -25.47 -0.46
N PRO A 15 -3.03 -24.61 -1.06
CA PRO A 15 -4.48 -24.77 -1.05
C PRO A 15 -4.97 -26.13 -1.58
N HIS A 16 -4.26 -26.75 -2.53
CA HIS A 16 -4.63 -28.06 -3.04
C HIS A 16 -4.49 -29.18 -1.98
N GLU A 17 -3.48 -29.10 -1.12
CA GLU A 17 -3.30 -30.04 -0.01
C GLU A 17 -4.38 -29.82 1.05
N VAL A 18 -4.67 -28.55 1.36
CA VAL A 18 -5.77 -28.18 2.26
C VAL A 18 -7.11 -28.71 1.73
N LEU A 19 -7.38 -28.56 0.44
CA LEU A 19 -8.61 -29.06 -0.16
C LEU A 19 -8.68 -30.59 -0.11
N GLY A 20 -7.58 -31.29 -0.43
CA GLY A 20 -7.49 -32.74 -0.30
C GLY A 20 -7.74 -33.21 1.14
N TYR A 21 -7.13 -32.53 2.10
CA TYR A 21 -7.27 -32.80 3.54
C TYR A 21 -8.70 -32.56 4.04
N LEU A 22 -9.30 -31.41 3.71
CA LEU A 22 -10.69 -31.08 4.03
C LEU A 22 -11.71 -32.00 3.33
N GLN A 23 -11.33 -32.60 2.20
CA GLN A 23 -12.18 -33.55 1.48
C GLN A 23 -12.10 -34.97 2.06
N SER A 24 -10.92 -35.42 2.49
CA SER A 24 -10.66 -36.76 3.01
C SER A 24 -11.05 -36.94 4.47
N THR A 25 -11.05 -35.86 5.27
CA THR A 25 -11.49 -35.90 6.67
C THR A 25 -13.01 -35.88 6.79
N SER A 26 -13.56 -36.80 7.60
CA SER A 26 -14.98 -36.85 8.00
C SER A 26 -15.26 -35.87 9.15
N THR A 27 -14.85 -34.61 8.98
CA THR A 27 -14.87 -33.62 10.05
C THR A 27 -16.20 -32.84 10.12
N PRO A 28 -16.67 -32.51 11.33
CA PRO A 28 -18.00 -31.92 11.55
C PRO A 28 -18.15 -30.50 10.96
N TYR A 29 -17.04 -29.82 10.67
CA TYR A 29 -17.02 -28.46 10.13
C TYR A 29 -16.99 -28.42 8.59
N LYS A 30 -17.00 -29.54 7.86
CA LYS A 30 -16.97 -29.51 6.39
C LYS A 30 -18.14 -28.71 5.79
N LYS A 31 -19.32 -28.79 6.41
CA LYS A 31 -20.52 -28.00 6.09
C LYS A 31 -20.37 -26.50 6.37
N ASN A 32 -19.36 -26.12 7.15
CA ASN A 32 -19.09 -24.76 7.58
C ASN A 32 -18.17 -24.02 6.59
N ILE A 33 -17.50 -24.72 5.67
CA ILE A 33 -16.71 -24.07 4.62
C ILE A 33 -17.66 -23.32 3.67
N ASP A 34 -17.55 -21.99 3.64
CA ASP A 34 -18.47 -21.12 2.90
C ASP A 34 -17.86 -20.51 1.63
N GLN A 35 -16.53 -20.46 1.59
CA GLN A 35 -15.77 -19.95 0.46
C GLN A 35 -14.45 -20.69 0.40
N PHE A 36 -14.08 -21.12 -0.79
CA PHE A 36 -12.71 -21.53 -1.07
C PHE A 36 -12.30 -20.87 -2.38
N TYR A 37 -11.19 -20.13 -2.36
CA TYR A 37 -10.55 -19.64 -3.57
C TYR A 37 -9.12 -20.17 -3.58
N CYS A 38 -8.73 -20.68 -4.73
CA CYS A 38 -7.41 -21.19 -5.08
C CYS A 38 -7.22 -20.87 -6.56
N ASP A 39 -6.10 -20.25 -6.92
CA ASP A 39 -5.69 -20.18 -8.33
C ASP A 39 -4.96 -21.48 -8.67
N THR A 40 -4.97 -21.86 -9.95
CA THR A 40 -4.52 -23.19 -10.42
C THR A 40 -3.03 -23.42 -10.20
N TYR A 41 -2.27 -22.34 -10.01
CA TYR A 41 -0.83 -22.34 -9.74
C TYR A 41 -0.49 -21.59 -8.45
N ALA A 42 -1.50 -21.27 -7.63
CA ALA A 42 -1.27 -20.43 -6.47
C ALA A 42 -0.61 -21.20 -5.34
N THR A 43 0.45 -20.61 -4.79
CA THR A 43 1.04 -21.01 -3.52
C THR A 43 0.06 -20.77 -2.37
N PHE A 44 -0.86 -19.82 -2.54
CA PHE A 44 -1.77 -19.37 -1.50
C PHE A 44 -3.24 -19.62 -1.82
N GLY A 45 -4.05 -19.71 -0.77
CA GLY A 45 -5.49 -19.91 -0.82
C GLY A 45 -6.24 -18.95 0.10
N VAL A 46 -7.55 -18.80 -0.12
CA VAL A 46 -8.44 -18.16 0.85
C VAL A 46 -9.53 -19.15 1.23
N LEU A 47 -9.51 -19.54 2.50
CA LEU A 47 -10.52 -20.37 3.12
C LEU A 47 -11.47 -19.48 3.93
N GLY A 48 -12.73 -19.43 3.52
CA GLY A 48 -13.82 -18.81 4.26
C GLY A 48 -14.67 -19.85 4.96
N VAL A 49 -14.96 -19.59 6.24
CA VAL A 49 -15.71 -20.49 7.11
C VAL A 49 -16.83 -19.72 7.79
N ARG A 50 -18.03 -20.31 7.80
CA ARG A 50 -19.19 -19.90 8.60
C ARG A 50 -19.35 -20.81 9.79
N TYR A 51 -19.53 -20.25 10.97
CA TYR A 51 -19.71 -21.03 12.18
C TYR A 51 -20.86 -20.47 13.02
N ASP A 52 -21.52 -21.39 13.73
CA ASP A 52 -22.60 -21.11 14.68
C ASP A 52 -22.10 -21.10 16.12
N ASP A 53 -21.04 -21.83 16.41
CA ASP A 53 -20.43 -22.01 17.74
C ASP A 53 -18.90 -21.96 17.65
N GLU A 54 -18.26 -21.48 18.72
CA GLU A 54 -16.80 -21.34 18.79
C GLU A 54 -16.08 -22.69 18.86
N ALA A 55 -16.70 -23.73 19.41
CA ALA A 55 -16.10 -25.05 19.53
C ALA A 55 -15.79 -25.65 18.14
N THR A 56 -16.74 -25.56 17.22
CA THR A 56 -16.56 -26.02 15.83
C THR A 56 -15.48 -25.23 15.10
N LEU A 57 -15.35 -23.93 15.38
CA LEU A 57 -14.28 -23.11 14.83
C LEU A 57 -12.91 -23.51 15.40
N ALA A 58 -12.83 -23.80 16.70
CA ALA A 58 -11.60 -24.23 17.35
C ALA A 58 -11.08 -25.55 16.75
N VAL A 59 -11.97 -26.53 16.53
CA VAL A 59 -11.62 -27.80 15.86
C VAL A 59 -11.09 -27.56 14.45
N LEU A 60 -11.71 -26.68 13.66
CA LEU A 60 -11.19 -26.33 12.33
C LEU A 60 -9.81 -25.64 12.42
N ASN A 61 -9.63 -24.74 13.38
CA ASN A 61 -8.36 -24.02 13.52
C ASN A 61 -7.22 -24.95 13.91
N GLU A 62 -7.49 -25.95 14.76
CA GLU A 62 -6.52 -26.98 15.13
C GLU A 62 -6.19 -27.86 13.93
N ASP A 63 -7.22 -28.35 13.22
CA ASP A 63 -7.03 -29.27 12.10
C ASP A 63 -6.36 -28.62 10.89
N ALA A 64 -6.66 -27.34 10.62
CA ALA A 64 -6.06 -26.58 9.53
C ALA A 64 -4.85 -25.73 9.98
N ALA A 65 -4.40 -25.85 11.24
CA ALA A 65 -3.37 -24.99 11.82
C ALA A 65 -2.09 -24.93 10.98
N LEU A 66 -1.65 -26.09 10.48
CA LEU A 66 -0.42 -26.23 9.69
C LEU A 66 -0.50 -25.54 8.33
N HIS A 67 -1.69 -25.22 7.86
CA HIS A 67 -1.91 -24.59 6.57
C HIS A 67 -2.36 -23.13 6.68
N ILE A 68 -2.86 -22.70 7.83
CA ILE A 68 -3.30 -21.33 8.05
C ILE A 68 -2.08 -20.44 8.30
N LEU A 69 -1.82 -19.51 7.37
CA LEU A 69 -0.80 -18.49 7.55
C LEU A 69 -1.28 -17.37 8.49
N ARG A 70 -2.52 -16.90 8.30
CA ARG A 70 -3.13 -15.86 9.15
C ARG A 70 -4.62 -15.67 8.95
N ASP A 71 -5.25 -15.05 9.94
CA ASP A 71 -6.60 -14.51 9.85
C ASP A 71 -6.63 -13.23 8.97
N VAL A 72 -7.44 -13.27 7.92
CA VAL A 72 -7.65 -12.16 6.97
C VAL A 72 -9.12 -11.71 6.93
N THR A 73 -9.90 -12.03 7.95
CA THR A 73 -11.35 -11.77 8.02
C THR A 73 -11.70 -10.31 7.76
N ASN A 74 -10.96 -9.40 8.40
CA ASN A 74 -11.16 -7.96 8.28
C ASN A 74 -10.39 -7.32 7.13
N ASP A 75 -9.46 -8.06 6.51
CA ASP A 75 -8.69 -7.55 5.39
C ASP A 75 -9.56 -7.56 4.12
N ARG A 76 -9.76 -6.35 3.58
CA ARG A 76 -10.61 -6.17 2.41
C ARG A 76 -10.00 -6.78 1.17
N ARG A 77 -8.68 -6.88 1.05
CA ARG A 77 -7.96 -7.40 -0.11
C ARG A 77 -8.34 -8.86 -0.38
N TYR A 78 -8.63 -9.61 0.68
CA TYR A 78 -9.09 -11.01 0.65
C TYR A 78 -10.62 -11.17 0.48
N LYS A 79 -11.33 -10.13 0.03
CA LYS A 79 -12.73 -10.26 -0.39
C LYS A 79 -12.82 -10.96 -1.74
N ASN A 80 -13.79 -11.86 -1.88
CA ASN A 80 -14.02 -12.69 -3.07
C ASN A 80 -13.93 -11.88 -4.39
N ARG A 81 -14.59 -10.72 -4.47
CA ARG A 81 -14.56 -9.86 -5.67
C ARG A 81 -13.16 -9.37 -6.06
N PHE A 82 -12.24 -9.17 -5.11
CA PHE A 82 -10.90 -8.68 -5.38
C PHE A 82 -9.98 -9.83 -5.74
N VAL A 83 -10.09 -10.93 -5.00
CA VAL A 83 -9.35 -12.15 -5.29
C VAL A 83 -9.67 -12.65 -6.71
N LYS A 84 -10.96 -12.66 -7.11
CA LYS A 84 -11.38 -12.98 -8.49
C LYS A 84 -10.85 -12.04 -9.58
N LEU A 85 -10.55 -10.79 -9.25
CA LEU A 85 -10.11 -9.80 -10.24
C LEU A 85 -8.59 -9.74 -10.37
N PHE A 86 -7.86 -10.05 -9.30
CA PHE A 86 -6.42 -9.78 -9.23
C PHE A 86 -5.59 -10.98 -8.78
N GLY A 87 -6.20 -12.09 -8.34
CA GLY A 87 -5.50 -13.18 -7.67
C GLY A 87 -5.28 -12.90 -6.18
N PHE A 88 -4.32 -13.59 -5.56
CA PHE A 88 -4.01 -13.40 -4.15
C PHE A 88 -3.09 -12.21 -3.91
N PRO A 89 -3.40 -11.36 -2.91
CA PRO A 89 -2.50 -10.28 -2.52
C PRO A 89 -1.05 -10.70 -2.28
N GLU A 90 -0.76 -11.86 -1.68
CA GLU A 90 0.64 -12.29 -1.49
C GLU A 90 1.41 -12.56 -2.78
N GLU A 91 0.74 -12.81 -3.91
CA GLU A 91 1.42 -13.11 -5.18
C GLU A 91 1.83 -11.85 -5.94
N TYR A 92 1.12 -10.74 -5.74
CA TYR A 92 1.33 -9.50 -6.50
C TYR A 92 1.62 -8.27 -5.64
N ASP A 93 1.40 -8.33 -4.33
CA ASP A 93 1.77 -7.26 -3.39
C ASP A 93 3.26 -7.39 -3.05
N PHE A 94 3.84 -6.34 -2.48
CA PHE A 94 5.29 -6.29 -2.22
C PHE A 94 5.60 -5.80 -0.81
N ASP A 95 6.82 -6.08 -0.38
CA ASP A 95 7.41 -5.49 0.82
C ASP A 95 8.04 -4.13 0.50
N GLU A 96 7.58 -3.10 1.22
CA GLU A 96 8.00 -1.71 0.99
C GLU A 96 9.47 -1.50 1.32
N GLN A 97 9.98 -2.16 2.37
CA GLN A 97 11.36 -2.01 2.81
C GLN A 97 12.34 -2.56 1.78
N THR A 98 12.02 -3.72 1.20
CA THR A 98 12.75 -4.28 0.07
C THR A 98 12.80 -3.33 -1.13
N VAL A 99 11.70 -2.62 -1.41
CA VAL A 99 11.65 -1.63 -2.49
C VAL A 99 12.42 -0.35 -2.13
N PHE A 100 12.34 0.12 -0.88
CA PHE A 100 13.11 1.28 -0.40
C PHE A 100 14.62 1.02 -0.49
N ALA A 101 15.09 -0.15 -0.05
CA ALA A 101 16.49 -0.55 -0.16
C ALA A 101 16.96 -0.70 -1.64
N LYS A 102 16.05 -1.02 -2.57
CA LYS A 102 16.35 -0.93 -4.01
C LYS A 102 16.45 0.51 -4.48
N CYS A 103 15.59 1.41 -3.98
CA CYS A 103 15.64 2.82 -4.32
C CYS A 103 16.95 3.47 -3.89
N ASP A 104 17.43 3.17 -2.67
CA ASP A 104 18.67 3.72 -2.13
C ASP A 104 19.89 3.35 -2.99
N ARG A 105 19.93 2.11 -3.47
CA ARG A 105 21.01 1.61 -4.34
C ARG A 105 21.04 2.25 -5.73
N LEU A 106 19.89 2.71 -6.22
CA LEU A 106 19.77 3.22 -7.59
C LEU A 106 19.95 4.74 -7.70
N ALA A 107 20.01 5.46 -6.58
CA ALA A 107 20.43 6.85 -6.33
C ALA A 107 19.88 8.00 -7.21
N ASP A 108 19.56 7.81 -8.49
CA ASP A 108 18.77 8.73 -9.32
C ASP A 108 18.21 8.09 -10.60
N VAL A 109 18.50 6.81 -10.86
CA VAL A 109 18.03 6.12 -12.08
C VAL A 109 16.51 6.17 -12.14
N SER A 110 15.99 6.49 -13.32
CA SER A 110 14.57 6.45 -13.62
C SER A 110 14.00 5.07 -13.30
N MET A 111 13.38 4.91 -12.13
CA MET A 111 12.61 3.71 -11.82
C MET A 111 11.29 3.74 -12.58
N ASP A 112 11.18 2.84 -13.55
CA ASP A 112 9.90 2.43 -14.12
C ASP A 112 9.28 1.38 -13.20
N PHE A 113 8.44 1.86 -12.27
CA PHE A 113 7.64 0.96 -11.44
C PHE A 113 6.54 0.31 -12.28
N THR A 114 6.63 -1.01 -12.49
CA THR A 114 5.56 -1.81 -13.09
C THR A 114 4.52 -2.15 -12.01
N PHE A 115 3.61 -1.21 -11.74
CA PHE A 115 2.56 -1.44 -10.74
C PHE A 115 1.40 -2.26 -11.31
N MET A 116 0.93 -3.24 -10.55
CA MET A 116 -0.26 -4.03 -10.89
C MET A 116 -1.50 -3.47 -10.21
N GLY A 117 -2.66 -3.60 -10.86
CA GLY A 117 -3.93 -3.09 -10.34
C GLY A 117 -4.35 -3.68 -9.00
N GLY A 118 -3.90 -4.91 -8.69
CA GLY A 118 -4.13 -5.58 -7.42
C GLY A 118 -3.37 -4.99 -6.23
N MET A 119 -2.19 -4.41 -6.47
CA MET A 119 -1.26 -3.96 -5.41
C MET A 119 -1.92 -3.00 -4.42
N SER A 120 -1.41 -2.96 -3.18
CA SER A 120 -1.91 -2.04 -2.17
C SER A 120 -1.70 -0.57 -2.58
N ALA A 121 -2.79 0.20 -2.67
CA ALA A 121 -2.72 1.62 -3.04
C ALA A 121 -1.85 2.44 -2.08
N GLN A 122 -1.94 2.17 -0.78
CA GLN A 122 -1.13 2.88 0.21
C GLN A 122 0.36 2.55 0.10
N LYS A 123 0.72 1.29 -0.19
CA LYS A 123 2.12 0.89 -0.34
C LYS A 123 2.75 1.50 -1.59
N VAL A 124 2.01 1.45 -2.70
CA VAL A 124 2.42 2.10 -3.96
C VAL A 124 2.62 3.60 -3.74
N PHE A 125 1.74 4.25 -2.98
CA PHE A 125 1.93 5.65 -2.63
C PHE A 125 3.22 5.88 -1.83
N LYS A 126 3.46 5.10 -0.78
CA LYS A 126 4.66 5.23 0.06
C LYS A 126 5.94 5.04 -0.76
N VAL A 127 5.98 4.09 -1.69
CA VAL A 127 7.09 3.91 -2.64
C VAL A 127 7.31 5.16 -3.50
N LEU A 128 6.26 5.72 -4.07
CA LEU A 128 6.37 6.94 -4.87
C LEU A 128 6.84 8.14 -4.04
N LEU A 129 6.31 8.29 -2.83
CA LEU A 129 6.71 9.36 -1.91
C LEU A 129 8.16 9.21 -1.46
N TYR A 130 8.60 8.00 -1.11
CA TYR A 130 9.98 7.70 -0.75
C TYR A 130 10.93 8.07 -1.87
N HIS A 131 10.64 7.61 -3.08
CA HIS A 131 11.48 7.85 -4.25
C HIS A 131 11.60 9.35 -4.60
N GLU A 132 10.50 10.11 -4.57
CA GLU A 132 10.57 11.56 -4.79
C GLU A 132 11.24 12.31 -3.63
N THR A 133 11.17 11.79 -2.39
CA THR A 133 11.87 12.36 -1.23
C THR A 133 13.37 12.13 -1.31
N LEU A 134 13.82 10.95 -1.75
CA LEU A 134 15.23 10.67 -2.02
C LEU A 134 15.79 11.63 -3.08
N ARG A 135 15.03 11.83 -4.17
CA ARG A 135 15.39 12.80 -5.22
C ARG A 135 15.39 14.24 -4.73
N LEU A 136 14.51 14.60 -3.79
CA LEU A 136 14.54 15.92 -3.16
C LEU A 136 15.82 16.08 -2.36
N LYS A 137 16.21 15.11 -1.53
CA LYS A 137 17.46 15.16 -0.75
C LYS A 137 18.68 15.37 -1.68
N ASN A 138 18.76 14.59 -2.77
CA ASN A 138 19.86 14.73 -3.73
C ASN A 138 19.85 16.08 -4.45
N ALA A 139 18.68 16.59 -4.84
CA ALA A 139 18.55 17.90 -5.46
C ALA A 139 18.88 19.05 -4.49
N VAL A 140 18.57 18.89 -3.21
CA VAL A 140 18.95 19.84 -2.15
C VAL A 140 20.45 19.82 -1.92
N GLN A 141 21.09 18.64 -1.88
CA GLN A 141 22.54 18.55 -1.77
C GLN A 141 23.22 19.28 -2.94
N ALA A 142 22.81 19.00 -4.18
CA ALA A 142 23.27 19.72 -5.36
C ALA A 142 23.01 21.24 -5.31
N LEU A 143 21.94 21.68 -4.62
CA LEU A 143 21.63 23.10 -4.43
C LEU A 143 22.61 23.76 -3.45
N LEU A 144 23.01 23.04 -2.41
CA LEU A 144 24.02 23.47 -1.44
C LEU A 144 25.41 23.52 -2.08
N ASP A 145 25.69 22.61 -3.00
CA ASP A 145 26.95 22.54 -3.76
C ASP A 145 27.00 23.51 -4.96
N ASP A 146 26.02 24.42 -5.05
CA ASP A 146 25.84 25.44 -6.08
C ASP A 146 25.77 24.90 -7.53
N GLU A 147 25.29 23.66 -7.73
CA GLU A 147 25.13 23.11 -9.07
C GLU A 147 24.06 23.87 -9.88
N GLY A 148 24.32 24.05 -11.18
CA GLY A 148 23.54 24.95 -12.05
C GLY A 148 22.04 24.62 -12.13
N ASP A 149 21.69 23.34 -12.32
CA ASP A 149 20.30 22.90 -12.50
C ASP A 149 19.57 22.60 -11.18
N ALA A 150 20.25 22.70 -10.03
CA ALA A 150 19.74 22.23 -8.75
C ALA A 150 18.48 22.98 -8.27
N LEU A 151 18.41 24.30 -8.50
CA LEU A 151 17.23 25.11 -8.18
C LEU A 151 15.96 24.57 -8.87
N LYS A 152 16.06 24.33 -10.18
CA LYS A 152 14.96 23.82 -11.00
C LYS A 152 14.60 22.39 -10.61
N LYS A 153 15.58 21.55 -10.29
CA LYS A 153 15.37 20.17 -9.82
C LYS A 153 14.66 20.17 -8.46
N THR A 154 15.15 20.90 -7.47
CA THR A 154 14.58 20.99 -6.12
C THR A 154 13.13 21.48 -6.16
N TYR A 155 12.88 22.59 -6.85
CA TYR A 155 11.52 23.12 -7.01
C TYR A 155 10.57 22.11 -7.69
N ARG A 156 11.06 21.35 -8.68
CA ARG A 156 10.29 20.30 -9.34
C ARG A 156 9.95 19.17 -8.38
N GLN A 157 10.88 18.72 -7.53
CA GLN A 157 10.62 17.64 -6.58
C GLN A 157 9.65 18.07 -5.49
N LEU A 158 9.79 19.29 -4.94
CA LEU A 158 8.82 19.84 -3.97
C LEU A 158 7.39 19.82 -4.55
N LYS A 159 7.23 20.22 -5.82
CA LYS A 159 5.93 20.16 -6.51
C LYS A 159 5.40 18.74 -6.70
N ARG A 160 6.26 17.78 -7.02
CA ARG A 160 5.86 16.38 -7.19
C ARG A 160 5.43 15.76 -5.86
N ILE A 161 6.16 16.04 -4.78
CA ILE A 161 5.78 15.61 -3.42
C ILE A 161 4.46 16.26 -3.01
N ALA A 162 4.26 17.56 -3.25
CA ALA A 162 3.01 18.25 -2.95
C ALA A 162 1.82 17.61 -3.66
N MET A 163 2.03 17.22 -4.91
CA MET A 163 1.03 16.54 -5.71
C MET A 163 0.73 15.13 -5.19
N LEU A 164 1.77 14.37 -4.82
CA LEU A 164 1.62 13.06 -4.20
C LEU A 164 0.80 13.18 -2.90
N LEU A 165 1.18 14.09 -2.01
CA LEU A 165 0.45 14.38 -0.78
C LEU A 165 -1.03 14.70 -1.07
N LYS A 166 -1.32 15.52 -2.09
CA LYS A 166 -2.71 15.84 -2.48
C LYS A 166 -3.53 14.59 -2.82
N ILE A 167 -2.96 13.68 -3.60
CA ILE A 167 -3.62 12.41 -3.98
C ILE A 167 -3.78 11.50 -2.76
N SER A 168 -2.81 11.52 -1.85
CA SER A 168 -2.76 10.67 -0.66
C SER A 168 -3.82 11.00 0.39
N ARG A 169 -4.46 12.18 0.34
CA ARG A 169 -5.58 12.58 1.22
C ARG A 169 -6.73 11.57 1.24
N PHE A 170 -6.86 10.77 0.19
CA PHE A 170 -7.88 9.72 0.07
C PHE A 170 -7.46 8.37 0.67
N LEU A 171 -6.17 8.22 0.97
CA LEU A 171 -5.55 7.02 1.51
C LEU A 171 -5.23 7.20 2.99
N PHE A 172 -4.75 8.37 3.40
CA PHE A 172 -4.28 8.66 4.75
C PHE A 172 -5.08 9.75 5.45
N ASP A 173 -4.85 9.89 6.76
CA ASP A 173 -5.45 10.91 7.61
C ASP A 173 -5.31 12.31 6.99
N THR A 174 -6.43 13.01 6.82
CA THR A 174 -6.44 14.28 6.11
C THR A 174 -5.75 15.39 6.90
N ALA A 175 -5.81 15.37 8.23
CA ALA A 175 -5.19 16.40 9.05
C ALA A 175 -3.66 16.29 9.01
N MET A 176 -3.12 15.07 9.03
CA MET A 176 -1.70 14.81 8.82
C MET A 176 -1.25 15.29 7.44
N ILE A 177 -1.97 14.92 6.38
CA ILE A 177 -1.62 15.33 5.02
C ILE A 177 -1.69 16.85 4.86
N ASP A 178 -2.69 17.51 5.45
CA ASP A 178 -2.83 18.97 5.39
C ASP A 178 -1.66 19.68 6.07
N ARG A 179 -1.19 19.15 7.20
CA ARG A 179 0.01 19.64 7.88
C ARG A 179 1.24 19.56 6.98
N LEU A 180 1.49 18.40 6.37
CA LEU A 180 2.60 18.20 5.45
C LEU A 180 2.51 19.13 4.23
N GLN A 181 1.31 19.31 3.68
CA GLN A 181 1.10 20.23 2.55
C GLN A 181 1.37 21.69 2.93
N ASN A 182 0.97 22.12 4.13
CA ASN A 182 1.22 23.48 4.61
C ASN A 182 2.72 23.76 4.77
N VAL A 183 3.46 22.85 5.41
CA VAL A 183 4.92 22.96 5.56
C VAL A 183 5.58 23.01 4.17
N LEU A 184 5.17 22.12 3.26
CA LEU A 184 5.72 22.10 1.91
C LEU A 184 5.41 23.37 1.10
N GLY A 185 4.25 23.98 1.33
CA GLY A 185 3.88 25.29 0.78
C GLY A 185 4.84 26.39 1.21
N VAL A 186 5.23 26.40 2.50
CA VAL A 186 6.24 27.31 3.05
C VAL A 186 7.62 27.03 2.46
N LEU A 187 8.00 25.76 2.28
CA LEU A 187 9.30 25.38 1.72
C LEU A 187 9.44 25.71 0.22
N THR A 188 8.34 25.77 -0.51
CA THR A 188 8.37 25.94 -1.97
C THR A 188 8.63 27.39 -2.36
N CYS A 189 9.81 27.66 -2.94
CA CYS A 189 10.20 28.96 -3.49
C CYS A 189 10.84 28.82 -4.88
N LYS A 190 10.71 29.85 -5.73
CA LYS A 190 11.41 29.93 -7.03
C LYS A 190 12.74 30.71 -6.94
N GLU A 191 12.91 31.54 -5.92
CA GLU A 191 14.11 32.33 -5.70
C GLU A 191 15.21 31.46 -5.07
N ARG A 192 16.44 31.53 -5.59
CA ARG A 192 17.54 30.64 -5.17
C ARG A 192 17.90 30.81 -3.70
N THR A 193 18.19 32.04 -3.28
CA THR A 193 18.55 32.45 -1.92
C THR A 193 17.50 32.00 -0.92
N ALA A 194 16.25 32.42 -1.11
CA ALA A 194 15.16 32.04 -0.22
C ALA A 194 14.89 30.53 -0.21
N LEU A 195 15.06 29.82 -1.34
CA LEU A 195 14.94 28.36 -1.35
C LEU A 195 16.07 27.70 -0.56
N LEU A 196 17.31 28.16 -0.73
CA LEU A 196 18.48 27.65 -0.04
C LEU A 196 18.35 27.82 1.48
N ASP A 197 17.93 29.00 1.95
CA ASP A 197 17.64 29.25 3.37
C ASP A 197 16.57 28.29 3.91
N ARG A 198 15.50 28.08 3.15
CA ARG A 198 14.42 27.14 3.52
C ARG A 198 14.90 25.70 3.59
N MET A 199 15.76 25.25 2.68
CA MET A 199 16.30 23.88 2.69
C MET A 199 17.30 23.65 3.83
N GLN A 200 17.86 24.70 4.41
CA GLN A 200 18.71 24.61 5.62
C GLN A 200 17.92 24.80 6.92
N SER A 201 16.63 25.17 6.84
CA SER A 201 15.81 25.43 8.01
C SER A 201 15.45 24.16 8.80
N SER A 202 15.16 24.34 10.09
CA SER A 202 14.58 23.30 10.93
C SER A 202 13.23 22.79 10.42
N ALA A 203 12.47 23.63 9.71
CA ALA A 203 11.20 23.26 9.09
C ALA A 203 11.38 22.22 7.97
N TYR A 204 12.46 22.31 7.18
CA TYR A 204 12.79 21.30 6.18
C TYR A 204 13.18 19.97 6.84
N GLN A 205 14.00 20.01 7.90
CA GLN A 205 14.37 18.80 8.63
C GLN A 205 13.15 18.14 9.25
N ALA A 206 12.29 18.90 9.94
CA ALA A 206 11.02 18.40 10.49
C ALA A 206 10.13 17.78 9.41
N PHE A 207 10.02 18.41 8.24
CA PHE A 207 9.28 17.85 7.10
C PHE A 207 9.80 16.48 6.65
N LEU A 208 11.12 16.30 6.59
CA LEU A 208 11.72 15.01 6.25
C LEU A 208 11.42 13.94 7.31
N TRP A 209 11.46 14.31 8.59
CA TRP A 209 11.10 13.42 9.70
C TRP A 209 9.63 13.02 9.67
N ASP A 210 8.73 13.95 9.39
CA ASP A 210 7.30 13.67 9.27
C ASP A 210 7.01 12.73 8.09
N ILE A 211 7.66 12.94 6.94
CA ILE A 211 7.58 12.01 5.81
C ILE A 211 8.13 10.64 6.22
N GLN A 212 9.30 10.58 6.87
CA GLN A 212 9.89 9.31 7.28
C GLN A 212 8.97 8.54 8.23
N THR A 213 8.30 9.25 9.15
CA THR A 213 7.30 8.69 10.06
C THR A 213 6.14 8.09 9.28
N LEU A 214 5.57 8.83 8.33
CA LEU A 214 4.50 8.32 7.46
C LEU A 214 4.94 7.07 6.68
N LEU A 215 6.16 7.05 6.17
CA LEU A 215 6.67 5.94 5.36
C LEU A 215 6.93 4.68 6.20
N THR A 216 7.44 4.84 7.42
CA THR A 216 7.82 3.74 8.31
C THR A 216 6.68 3.23 9.19
N GLU A 217 5.61 4.00 9.38
CA GLU A 217 4.44 3.58 10.15
C GLU A 217 3.78 2.35 9.48
N LYS A 218 3.82 1.21 10.17
CA LYS A 218 3.30 -0.08 9.67
C LYS A 218 1.87 -0.37 10.13
N SER A 219 1.37 0.34 11.13
CA SER A 219 0.00 0.21 11.58
C SER A 219 -0.97 0.93 10.63
N ASP A 220 -2.25 0.62 10.77
CA ASP A 220 -3.33 1.33 10.06
C ASP A 220 -3.67 2.68 10.73
N PHE A 221 -2.84 3.21 11.66
CA PHE A 221 -3.13 4.41 12.46
C PHE A 221 -3.47 5.64 11.59
N PHE A 222 -2.61 5.94 10.61
CA PHE A 222 -2.85 7.05 9.68
C PHE A 222 -3.72 6.65 8.49
N LEU A 223 -4.26 5.43 8.45
CA LEU A 223 -4.93 4.94 7.27
C LEU A 223 -6.42 5.26 7.29
N GLN A 224 -6.92 5.83 6.20
CA GLN A 224 -8.36 6.00 6.01
C GLN A 224 -9.04 4.64 5.88
N LYS A 225 -10.35 4.60 6.17
CA LYS A 225 -11.18 3.40 6.04
C LYS A 225 -11.07 2.70 4.67
N LYS A 226 -10.58 3.37 3.61
CA LYS A 226 -10.40 2.81 2.25
C LYS A 226 -8.93 2.85 1.77
N GLY A 227 -7.96 3.13 2.63
CA GLY A 227 -6.55 3.22 2.25
C GLY A 227 -5.95 1.88 1.80
N ASN A 228 -6.38 0.77 2.40
CA ASN A 228 -5.96 -0.61 2.06
C ASN A 228 -6.70 -1.21 0.85
N GLN A 229 -7.23 -0.38 -0.05
CA GLN A 229 -7.88 -0.89 -1.27
C GLN A 229 -6.84 -1.19 -2.37
N PRO A 230 -7.15 -2.10 -3.31
CA PRO A 230 -6.32 -2.30 -4.49
C PRO A 230 -6.16 -1.02 -5.31
N LEU A 231 -4.98 -0.82 -5.88
CA LEU A 231 -4.57 0.37 -6.62
C LEU A 231 -5.55 0.71 -7.76
N LEU A 232 -6.03 -0.28 -8.50
CA LEU A 232 -6.96 -0.04 -9.61
C LEU A 232 -8.25 0.66 -9.16
N PHE A 233 -8.81 0.25 -8.01
CA PHE A 233 -10.03 0.85 -7.49
C PHE A 233 -9.80 2.26 -6.97
N PHE A 234 -8.64 2.48 -6.35
CA PHE A 234 -8.22 3.81 -5.95
C PHE A 234 -8.18 4.76 -7.15
N ILE A 235 -7.48 4.37 -8.23
CA ILE A 235 -7.35 5.17 -9.45
C ILE A 235 -8.70 5.42 -10.11
N LYS A 236 -9.53 4.38 -10.29
CA LYS A 236 -10.84 4.49 -10.95
C LYS A 236 -11.78 5.42 -10.20
N LYS A 237 -11.76 5.41 -8.87
CA LYS A 237 -12.73 6.12 -8.04
C LYS A 237 -12.28 7.52 -7.64
N MET A 238 -11.08 7.63 -7.10
CA MET A 238 -10.61 8.85 -6.45
C MET A 238 -9.92 9.79 -7.44
N VAL A 239 -9.43 9.26 -8.57
CA VAL A 239 -8.55 10.00 -9.48
C VAL A 239 -9.13 10.13 -10.90
N LYS A 240 -10.45 9.89 -11.04
CA LYS A 240 -11.21 10.17 -12.27
C LYS A 240 -11.39 11.69 -12.52
N LYS A 241 -11.34 12.51 -11.47
CA LYS A 241 -11.66 13.95 -11.50
C LYS A 241 -10.43 14.89 -11.58
N GLU A 242 -9.21 14.37 -11.42
CA GLU A 242 -7.98 15.17 -11.41
C GLU A 242 -7.24 15.05 -12.76
N PRO A 243 -7.17 16.11 -13.58
CA PRO A 243 -6.43 16.11 -14.84
C PRO A 243 -4.92 16.24 -14.59
N ASN A 244 -4.30 15.24 -13.98
CA ASN A 244 -2.92 15.34 -13.53
C ASN A 244 -1.98 14.28 -14.15
N ALA A 245 -0.75 14.69 -14.49
CA ALA A 245 0.24 13.90 -15.21
C ALA A 245 0.66 12.62 -14.45
N LEU A 246 0.86 12.69 -13.13
CA LEU A 246 1.21 11.50 -12.33
C LEU A 246 0.06 10.49 -12.32
N VAL A 247 -1.18 10.97 -12.31
CA VAL A 247 -2.38 10.13 -12.39
C VAL A 247 -2.45 9.43 -13.74
N LYS A 248 -2.17 10.15 -14.82
CA LYS A 248 -2.07 9.55 -16.16
C LYS A 248 -0.97 8.50 -16.23
N ARG A 249 0.20 8.76 -15.63
CA ARG A 249 1.29 7.78 -15.52
C ARG A 249 0.89 6.56 -14.71
N LEU A 250 0.28 6.74 -13.54
CA LEU A 250 -0.24 5.65 -12.72
C LEU A 250 -1.31 4.83 -13.45
N LYS A 251 -2.23 5.48 -14.18
CA LYS A 251 -3.22 4.81 -15.03
C LYS A 251 -2.58 3.98 -16.14
N LYS A 252 -1.48 4.47 -16.74
CA LYS A 252 -0.71 3.75 -17.76
C LYS A 252 0.13 2.62 -17.17
N ALA A 253 0.60 2.78 -15.95
CA ALA A 253 1.45 1.80 -15.26
C ALA A 253 0.65 0.56 -14.83
N ILE A 254 -0.63 0.73 -14.49
CA ILE A 254 -1.53 -0.39 -14.24
C ILE A 254 -1.86 -1.07 -15.57
N ARG A 255 -1.22 -2.22 -15.80
CA ARG A 255 -1.66 -3.20 -16.82
C ARG A 255 -2.90 -3.94 -16.33
#